data_AF-Q9HI50-F1
#
_entry.id   AF-Q9HI50-F1
#
_cell.length_a   1.000
_cell.length_b   1.000
_cell.length_c   1.000
_cell.angle_alpha   90.00
_cell.angle_beta   90.00
_cell.angle_gamma   90.00
#
_symmetry.space_group_name_H-M   'P 1'
#
loop_
_entity.id
_entity.type
_entity.pdbx_description
1 polymer ?
#
loop_
_entity_poly.entity_id
_entity_poly.type
_entity_poly.pdbx_seq_one_letter_code
_entity_poly.pdbx_strand_id
1 'polypeptide(L)' 'MVMGLSKRDLNRKKKSLEMKLQELEEKAKKNPMNKQLQEEIADLKKKIEKAG' A
#
# COMPACT_ATOMS: atom_id res chain seq x y z
N MET A 1 -21.72 -9.52 -18.79
CA MET A 1 -20.59 -9.64 -17.85
C MET A 1 -19.74 -8.37 -17.95
N VAL A 2 -19.89 -7.43 -17.02
CA VAL A 2 -18.98 -6.28 -16.90
C VAL A 2 -18.17 -6.53 -15.63
N MET A 3 -17.12 -7.33 -15.75
CA MET A 3 -16.18 -7.57 -14.65
C MET A 3 -15.18 -6.41 -14.60
N GLY A 4 -15.68 -5.23 -14.24
CA GLY A 4 -14.85 -4.09 -13.84
C GLY A 4 -15.10 -3.82 -12.37
N LEU A 5 -14.04 -3.75 -11.55
CA LEU A 5 -14.17 -3.28 -10.17
C LEU A 5 -14.86 -1.92 -10.20
N SER A 6 -15.95 -1.76 -9.44
CA SER A 6 -16.62 -0.47 -9.35
C SER A 6 -15.63 0.56 -8.77
N LYS A 7 -15.79 1.84 -9.10
CA LYS A 7 -14.96 2.93 -8.52
C LYS A 7 -14.89 2.84 -6.98
N ARG A 8 -15.98 2.40 -6.33
CA ARG A 8 -16.04 2.13 -4.89
C ARG A 8 -15.12 1.00 -4.43
N ASP A 9 -15.04 -0.09 -5.18
CA ASP A 9 -14.17 -1.23 -4.85
C ASP A 9 -12.69 -0.92 -5.09
N LEU A 10 -12.38 -0.17 -6.15
CA LEU A 10 -11.03 0.37 -6.35
C LEU A 10 -10.61 1.26 -5.18
N ASN A 11 -11.51 2.13 -4.72
CA ASN A 11 -11.23 3.01 -3.60
C ASN A 11 -11.06 2.24 -2.27
N ARG A 12 -11.86 1.18 -2.03
CA ARG A 12 -11.68 0.29 -0.87
C ARG A 12 -10.33 -0.43 -0.90
N LYS A 13 -9.93 -0.95 -2.06
CA LYS A 13 -8.62 -1.60 -2.24
C LYS A 13 -7.48 -0.62 -2.01
N LYS A 14 -7.57 0.59 -2.56
CA LYS A 14 -6.58 1.66 -2.35
C LYS A 14 -6.44 1.98 -0.86
N LYS A 15 -7.55 2.21 -0.16
CA LYS A 15 -7.56 2.49 1.28
C LYS A 15 -6.96 1.35 2.12
N SER A 16 -7.20 0.10 1.72
CA SER A 16 -6.58 -1.06 2.38
C SER A 16 -5.06 -1.10 2.19
N LEU A 17 -4.57 -0.75 1.01
CA LEU A 17 -3.13 -0.66 0.74
C LEU A 17 -2.49 0.51 1.51
N GLU A 18 -3.16 1.66 1.58
CA GLU A 18 -2.72 2.83 2.35
C GLU A 18 -2.62 2.52 3.85
N MET A 19 -3.60 1.83 4.43
CA MET A 19 -3.53 1.40 5.84
C MET A 19 -2.34 0.47 6.09
N LYS A 20 -2.11 -0.50 5.19
CA LYS A 20 -0.99 -1.42 5.31
C LYS A 20 0.37 -0.71 5.17
N LEU A 21 0.44 0.28 4.28
CA LEU A 21 1.63 1.12 4.13
C LEU A 21 1.92 1.89 5.43
N GLN A 22 0.91 2.49 6.05
CA GLN A 22 1.06 3.23 7.30
C GLN A 22 1.59 2.34 8.44
N GLU A 23 1.06 1.13 8.59
CA GLU A 23 1.57 0.17 9.58
C GLU A 23 3.05 -0.20 9.34
N LEU A 24 3.45 -0.40 8.08
CA LEU A 24 4.83 -0.70 7.74
C LEU A 24 5.73 0.50 8.00
N GLU A 25 5.29 1.73 7.69
CA GLU A 25 6.05 2.94 8.00
C GLU A 25 6.24 3.13 9.51
N GLU A 26 5.22 2.84 10.34
CA GLU A 26 5.38 2.86 11.79
C GLU A 26 6.35 1.80 12.31
N LYS A 27 6.35 0.60 11.71
CA LYS A 27 7.33 -0.45 12.02
C LYS A 27 8.73 -0.03 11.59
N ALA A 28 8.88 0.59 10.42
CA ALA A 28 10.15 1.10 9.92
C ALA A 28 10.67 2.27 10.78
N LYS A 29 9.79 3.11 11.36
CA LYS A 29 10.21 4.13 12.34
C LYS A 29 10.86 3.51 13.58
N LYS A 30 10.34 2.36 14.05
CA LYS A 30 10.87 1.63 15.20
C LYS A 30 12.12 0.81 14.86
N ASN A 31 12.26 0.38 13.60
CA ASN A 31 13.43 -0.35 13.12
C ASN A 31 13.87 0.18 11.73
N PRO A 32 14.56 1.33 11.70
CA PRO A 32 14.90 2.01 10.45
C PRO A 32 15.97 1.27 9.63
N MET A 33 16.71 0.33 10.23
CA MET A 33 17.76 -0.42 9.53
C MET A 33 17.26 -1.68 8.83
N ASN A 34 15.99 -2.02 8.98
CA ASN A 34 15.41 -3.17 8.29
C ASN A 34 15.17 -2.86 6.81
N LYS A 35 16.12 -3.26 5.96
CA LYS A 35 16.07 -3.08 4.50
C LYS A 35 14.86 -3.73 3.84
N GLN A 36 14.43 -4.92 4.29
CA GLN A 36 13.23 -5.58 3.75
C GLN A 36 11.98 -4.74 3.99
N LEU A 37 11.86 -4.14 5.18
CA LEU A 37 10.75 -3.24 5.51
C LEU A 37 10.74 -1.99 4.61
N GLN A 38 11.92 -1.42 4.33
CA GLN A 38 12.03 -0.27 3.42
C GLN A 38 11.67 -0.62 1.98
N GLU A 39 12.10 -1.78 1.50
CA GLU A 39 11.76 -2.29 0.16
C GLU A 39 10.26 -2.54 0.03
N GLU A 40 9.64 -3.18 1.03
CA GLU A 40 8.21 -3.47 1.02
C GLU A 40 7.36 -2.18 1.04
N ILE A 41 7.77 -1.16 1.80
CA ILE A 41 7.18 0.18 1.79
C ILE A 41 7.29 0.83 0.40
N ALA A 42 8.47 0.77 -0.22
CA ALA A 42 8.71 1.36 -1.53
C ALA A 42 7.85 0.70 -2.62
N ASP A 43 7.73 -0.63 -2.58
CA ASP A 43 6.89 -1.38 -3.52
C ASP A 43 5.40 -1.13 -3.31
N LEU A 44 4.93 -1.05 -2.06
CA LEU A 44 3.55 -0.70 -1.75
C LEU A 44 3.21 0.73 -2.20
N LYS A 45 4.11 1.69 -2.00
CA LYS A 45 3.95 3.06 -2.52
C LYS A 45 3.76 3.08 -4.03
N LYS A 46 4.65 2.40 -4.77
CA LYS A 46 4.55 2.28 -6.24
C LYS A 46 3.23 1.63 -6.69
N LYS A 47 2.75 0.62 -5.94
CA LYS A 47 1.46 -0.04 -6.25
C LYS A 47 0.26 0.89 -6.03
N ILE A 48 0.27 1.70 -4.98
CA ILE A 48 -0.79 2.68 -4.69
C ILE A 48 -0.80 3.78 -5.76
N GLU A 49 0.38 4.27 -6.16
CA GLU A 49 0.52 5.30 -7.18
C GLU A 49 0.01 4.83 -8.55
N LYS A 50 0.32 3.59 -8.94
CA LYS A 50 -0.19 2.98 -10.18
C LYS A 50 -1.68 2.64 -10.14
N ALA A 51 -2.28 2.54 -8.95
CA ALA A 51 -3.70 2.25 -8.77
C ALA A 51 -4.57 3.52 -8.64
N GLY A 52 -3.92 4.69 -8.59
CA GLY A 52 -4.55 6.02 -8.44
C GLY A 52 -4.94 6.66 -9.75
#